data_AF-A0A3S3GWD5-F1
#
_entry.id   AF-A0A3S3GWD5-F1
#
_cell.length_a   1.000
_cell.length_b   1.000
_cell.length_c   1.000
_cell.angle_alpha   90.00
_cell.angle_beta   90.00
_cell.angle_gamma   90.00
#
_symmetry.space_group_name_H-M   'P 1'
#
loop_
_entity.id
_entity.type
_entity.pdbx_description
1 polymer ?
#
loop_
_entity_poly.entity_id
_entity_poly.type
_entity_poly.pdbx_seq_one_letter_code
_entity_poly.pdbx_strand_id
1 'polypeptide(L)'
;MAWLKKLVGAVIVLGGAGAVAGWALSAPVRLDAAAVAQLGPGDAARGKRIFYAGGCTSCHAKPGSKGDARLELAGGLELKTPFGTFVPPNISQDQKDGIGAWSEDDFANAMLKGVSPSGEHFYPAFPYASYARMKPADIADLYAYMKTLPAVAGKAPGHKLSFPFNIRRGIGLWKLLFLSPNPVIALPDGTPDKVLAGRYLVEGPGHCGECHTPRDFAGGVKKAEWLAGAVAAEGSGVVPNITPGGNSIKSWSESDIANYLETGFTPDFDSVGGAMVDVQRNMALLTADDRAAIAAYLKALPAHPNGYPARKPSK
;
A
#
# COMPACT_ATOMS: atom_id res chain seq x y z
N MET A 1 37.09 -31.62 -27.72
CA MET A 1 36.08 -32.31 -26.88
C MET A 1 36.26 -32.09 -25.38
N ALA A 2 37.44 -32.23 -24.78
CA ALA A 2 37.64 -32.06 -23.33
C ALA A 2 37.37 -30.63 -22.80
N TRP A 3 37.74 -29.60 -23.57
CA TRP A 3 37.45 -28.20 -23.24
C TRP A 3 35.95 -27.88 -23.22
N LEU A 4 35.17 -28.43 -24.16
CA LEU A 4 33.72 -28.27 -24.20
C LEU A 4 33.04 -28.90 -22.97
N LYS A 5 33.51 -30.07 -22.52
CA LYS A 5 33.05 -30.70 -21.27
C LYS A 5 33.37 -29.85 -20.02
N LYS A 6 34.55 -29.23 -19.97
CA LYS A 6 34.94 -28.31 -18.89
C LYS A 6 34.09 -27.02 -18.89
N LEU A 7 33.80 -26.45 -20.07
CA LEU A 7 32.90 -25.29 -20.19
C LEU A 7 31.48 -25.63 -19.76
N VAL A 8 30.92 -26.74 -20.22
CA VAL A 8 29.59 -27.19 -19.81
C VAL A 8 29.54 -27.44 -18.30
N GLY A 9 30.57 -28.09 -17.73
CA GLY A 9 30.70 -28.27 -16.28
C GLY A 9 30.74 -26.94 -15.53
N ALA A 10 31.52 -25.96 -16.00
CA ALA A 10 31.59 -24.63 -15.39
C ALA A 10 30.25 -23.88 -15.47
N VAL A 11 29.55 -23.95 -16.61
CA VAL A 11 28.21 -23.34 -16.78
C VAL A 11 27.19 -23.99 -15.85
N ILE A 12 27.21 -25.31 -15.68
CA ILE A 12 26.30 -26.01 -14.75
C ILE A 12 26.60 -25.62 -13.30
N VAL A 13 27.87 -25.57 -12.90
CA VAL A 13 28.26 -25.19 -11.53
C VAL A 13 27.90 -23.73 -11.25
N LEU A 14 28.23 -22.81 -12.17
CA LEU A 14 27.89 -21.39 -12.02
C LEU A 14 26.37 -21.15 -12.06
N GLY A 15 25.66 -21.86 -12.93
CA GLY A 15 24.20 -21.82 -13.00
C GLY A 15 23.55 -22.36 -11.73
N GLY A 16 24.06 -23.47 -11.18
CA GLY A 16 23.62 -24.03 -9.91
C GLY A 16 23.89 -23.10 -8.73
N ALA A 17 25.10 -22.55 -8.64
CA ALA A 17 25.46 -21.58 -7.60
C ALA A 17 24.59 -20.31 -7.70
N GLY A 18 24.35 -19.81 -8.91
CA GLY A 18 23.47 -18.68 -9.16
C GLY A 18 22.01 -18.95 -8.76
N ALA A 19 21.50 -20.16 -9.04
CA ALA A 19 20.15 -20.56 -8.64
C ALA A 19 20.01 -20.66 -7.10
N VAL A 20 21.00 -21.22 -6.42
CA VAL A 20 21.03 -21.30 -4.95
C VAL A 20 21.10 -19.91 -4.33
N ALA A 21 21.99 -19.05 -4.83
CA ALA A 21 22.10 -17.67 -4.36
C ALA A 21 20.80 -16.89 -4.60
N GLY A 22 20.20 -17.02 -5.79
CA GLY A 22 18.91 -16.41 -6.11
C GLY A 22 17.77 -16.90 -5.22
N TRP A 23 17.72 -18.19 -4.91
CA TRP A 23 16.73 -18.76 -3.98
C TRP A 23 16.89 -18.22 -2.55
N ALA A 24 18.14 -18.12 -2.08
CA ALA A 24 18.45 -17.58 -0.76
C ALA A 24 18.12 -16.08 -0.66
N LEU A 25 18.51 -15.28 -1.67
CA LEU A 25 18.25 -13.84 -1.72
C LEU A 25 16.75 -13.51 -1.90
N SER A 26 15.99 -14.43 -2.50
CA SER A 26 14.53 -14.32 -2.62
C SER A 26 13.78 -14.99 -1.46
N ALA A 27 14.45 -15.26 -0.35
CA ALA A 27 13.81 -15.79 0.84
C ALA A 27 12.96 -14.71 1.55
N PRO A 28 11.76 -15.09 2.05
CA PRO A 28 10.99 -14.29 2.97
C PRO A 28 11.78 -13.92 4.22
N VAL A 29 11.98 -12.61 4.42
CA VAL A 29 12.60 -12.05 5.62
C VAL A 29 11.49 -11.55 6.54
N ARG A 30 11.51 -12.03 7.78
CA ARG A 30 10.60 -11.61 8.85
C ARG A 30 11.20 -10.50 9.69
N LEU A 31 10.38 -9.88 10.53
CA LEU A 31 10.84 -9.00 11.60
C LEU A 31 11.75 -9.78 12.54
N ASP A 32 12.83 -9.14 12.99
CA ASP A 32 13.67 -9.66 14.05
C ASP A 32 13.02 -9.42 15.43
N ALA A 33 13.59 -10.04 16.46
CA ALA A 33 13.07 -9.95 17.82
C ALA A 33 13.07 -8.51 18.36
N ALA A 34 14.01 -7.67 17.94
CA ALA A 34 14.08 -6.28 18.40
C ALA A 34 12.94 -5.44 17.78
N ALA A 35 12.63 -5.66 16.50
CA ALA A 35 11.52 -5.01 15.83
C ALA A 35 10.16 -5.48 16.37
N VAL A 36 10.03 -6.78 16.68
CA VAL A 36 8.83 -7.33 17.35
C VAL A 36 8.64 -6.70 18.73
N ALA A 37 9.70 -6.56 19.52
CA ALA A 37 9.64 -5.94 20.85
C ALA A 37 9.18 -4.47 20.82
N GLN A 38 9.32 -3.77 19.69
CA GLN A 38 8.86 -2.38 19.53
C GLN A 38 7.36 -2.24 19.29
N LEU A 39 6.63 -3.32 19.00
CA LEU A 39 5.17 -3.28 18.82
C LEU A 39 4.48 -2.74 20.07
N GLY A 40 4.88 -3.23 21.25
CA GLY A 40 4.31 -2.81 22.53
C GLY A 40 2.83 -3.18 22.68
N PRO A 41 2.13 -2.67 23.71
CA PRO A 41 0.70 -2.91 23.88
C PRO A 41 -0.14 -2.07 22.91
N GLY A 42 -1.05 -2.72 22.18
CA GLY A 42 -2.00 -2.04 21.31
C GLY A 42 -3.21 -1.44 22.03
N ASP A 43 -3.77 -0.39 21.44
CA ASP A 43 -4.99 0.31 21.83
C ASP A 43 -5.98 0.40 20.66
N ALA A 44 -7.16 -0.19 20.83
CA ALA A 44 -8.15 -0.25 19.76
C ALA A 44 -8.71 1.13 19.35
N ALA A 45 -8.75 2.12 20.26
CA ALA A 45 -9.24 3.46 19.92
C ALA A 45 -8.24 4.19 19.02
N ARG A 46 -6.94 4.08 19.30
CA ARG A 46 -5.89 4.58 18.39
C ARG A 46 -5.83 3.75 17.10
N GLY A 47 -6.04 2.43 17.20
CA GLY A 47 -6.08 1.52 16.07
C GLY A 47 -7.17 1.84 15.06
N LYS A 48 -8.33 2.30 15.52
CA LYS A 48 -9.43 2.76 14.66
C LYS A 48 -8.97 3.86 13.70
N ARG A 49 -8.14 4.81 14.17
CA ARG A 49 -7.57 5.86 13.31
C ARG A 49 -6.70 5.26 12.21
N ILE A 50 -5.83 4.31 12.55
CA ILE A 50 -4.94 3.65 11.60
C ILE A 50 -5.70 2.77 10.61
N PHE A 51 -6.78 2.12 11.04
CA PHE A 51 -7.66 1.32 10.19
C PHE A 51 -8.28 2.14 9.06
N TYR A 52 -8.77 3.34 9.38
CA TYR A 52 -9.31 4.24 8.37
C TYR A 52 -8.19 4.93 7.56
N ALA A 53 -7.07 5.28 8.19
CA ALA A 53 -5.93 5.81 7.44
C ALA A 53 -5.45 4.80 6.38
N GLY A 54 -5.37 3.52 6.74
CA GLY A 54 -5.01 2.39 5.87
C GLY A 54 -6.07 1.97 4.86
N GLY A 55 -7.27 2.54 4.91
CA GLY A 55 -8.34 2.24 3.95
C GLY A 55 -8.73 0.77 3.91
N CYS A 56 -8.66 0.01 5.01
CA CYS A 56 -8.86 -1.44 5.02
C CYS A 56 -10.19 -1.86 4.34
N THR A 57 -11.24 -1.07 4.53
CA THR A 57 -12.56 -1.32 3.92
C THR A 57 -12.60 -1.12 2.41
N SER A 58 -11.67 -0.35 1.83
CA SER A 58 -11.62 -0.08 0.38
C SER A 58 -11.38 -1.34 -0.43
N CYS A 59 -10.67 -2.32 0.13
CA CYS A 59 -10.33 -3.57 -0.54
C CYS A 59 -10.98 -4.80 0.12
N HIS A 60 -11.11 -4.80 1.45
CA HIS A 60 -11.56 -5.98 2.18
C HIS A 60 -13.05 -5.99 2.50
N ALA A 61 -13.77 -4.87 2.37
CA ALA A 61 -15.22 -4.92 2.51
C ALA A 61 -15.82 -5.84 1.43
N LYS A 62 -16.86 -6.60 1.79
CA LYS A 62 -17.58 -7.43 0.83
C LYS A 62 -18.10 -6.55 -0.33
N PRO A 63 -17.90 -6.90 -1.61
CA PRO A 63 -18.41 -6.11 -2.72
C PRO A 63 -19.91 -5.83 -2.59
N GLY A 64 -20.31 -4.57 -2.76
CA GLY A 64 -21.69 -4.11 -2.60
C GLY A 64 -22.15 -3.88 -1.16
N SER A 65 -21.33 -4.14 -0.14
CA SER A 65 -21.66 -3.83 1.26
C SER A 65 -21.72 -2.32 1.52
N LYS A 66 -22.59 -1.92 2.45
CA LYS A 66 -22.85 -0.54 2.84
C LYS A 66 -22.93 -0.42 4.35
N GLY A 67 -22.68 0.78 4.88
CA GLY A 67 -22.69 1.03 6.32
C GLY A 67 -21.75 0.10 7.08
N ASP A 68 -22.18 -0.36 8.25
CA ASP A 68 -21.37 -1.19 9.14
C ASP A 68 -21.04 -2.58 8.56
N ALA A 69 -21.82 -3.08 7.59
CA ALA A 69 -21.50 -4.34 6.91
C ALA A 69 -20.14 -4.29 6.17
N ARG A 70 -19.59 -3.09 5.91
CA ARG A 70 -18.24 -2.94 5.37
C ARG A 70 -17.15 -3.39 6.36
N LEU A 71 -17.45 -3.41 7.66
CA LEU A 71 -16.52 -3.85 8.73
C LEU A 71 -16.45 -5.38 8.85
N GLU A 72 -17.24 -6.13 8.09
CA GLU A 72 -17.16 -7.59 8.03
C GLU A 72 -15.86 -8.10 7.39
N LEU A 73 -15.24 -7.29 6.51
CA LEU A 73 -13.93 -7.54 5.90
C LEU A 73 -13.75 -8.91 5.22
N ALA A 74 -14.82 -9.44 4.63
CA ALA A 74 -14.83 -10.75 3.96
C ALA A 74 -13.99 -10.84 2.67
N GLY A 75 -13.49 -9.72 2.14
CA GLY A 75 -12.70 -9.64 0.93
C GLY A 75 -13.49 -9.92 -0.36
N GLY A 76 -12.79 -10.32 -1.40
CA GLY A 76 -13.40 -10.77 -2.67
C GLY A 76 -13.55 -9.69 -3.75
N LEU A 77 -13.08 -8.47 -3.55
CA LEU A 77 -13.03 -7.44 -4.60
C LEU A 77 -12.05 -7.86 -5.71
N GLU A 78 -12.49 -7.91 -6.97
CA GLU A 78 -11.58 -8.20 -8.09
C GLU A 78 -10.86 -6.92 -8.55
N LEU A 79 -9.54 -6.87 -8.35
CA LEU A 79 -8.65 -5.83 -8.83
C LEU A 79 -7.98 -6.28 -10.13
N LYS A 80 -8.48 -5.79 -11.26
CA LYS A 80 -7.97 -6.15 -12.59
C LYS A 80 -6.76 -5.30 -12.94
N THR A 81 -5.66 -5.94 -13.26
CA THR A 81 -4.40 -5.28 -13.64
C THR A 81 -3.82 -5.91 -14.91
N PRO A 82 -2.82 -5.29 -15.55
CA PRO A 82 -2.08 -5.92 -16.65
C PRO A 82 -1.38 -7.24 -16.27
N PHE A 83 -1.16 -7.51 -14.98
CA PHE A 83 -0.51 -8.72 -14.47
C PHE A 83 -1.50 -9.85 -14.15
N GLY A 84 -2.80 -9.60 -14.26
CA GLY A 84 -3.88 -10.49 -13.88
C GLY A 84 -4.82 -9.87 -12.84
N THR A 85 -5.69 -10.72 -12.26
CA THR A 85 -6.66 -10.28 -11.25
C THR A 85 -6.17 -10.60 -9.84
N PHE A 86 -5.97 -9.56 -9.03
CA PHE A 86 -5.78 -9.68 -7.60
C PHE A 86 -7.14 -9.69 -6.88
N VAL A 87 -7.20 -10.41 -5.78
CA VAL A 87 -8.41 -10.56 -4.96
C VAL A 87 -7.99 -10.47 -3.50
N PRO A 88 -8.34 -9.40 -2.77
CA PRO A 88 -8.05 -9.27 -1.35
C PRO A 88 -8.71 -10.42 -0.56
N PRO A 89 -7.97 -11.06 0.36
CA PRO A 89 -8.50 -12.15 1.18
C PRO A 89 -9.52 -11.66 2.19
N ASN A 90 -10.22 -12.60 2.81
CA ASN A 90 -10.96 -12.36 4.04
C ASN A 90 -9.96 -12.04 5.17
N ILE A 91 -10.12 -10.89 5.83
CA ILE A 91 -9.32 -10.46 6.98
C ILE A 91 -10.18 -10.21 8.23
N SER A 92 -11.37 -10.80 8.27
CA SER A 92 -12.25 -10.78 9.44
C SER A 92 -11.62 -11.55 10.61
N GLN A 93 -12.27 -11.49 11.78
CA GLN A 93 -11.85 -12.24 12.97
C GLN A 93 -12.23 -13.73 12.94
N ASP A 94 -12.66 -14.27 11.80
CA ASP A 94 -12.84 -15.70 11.65
C ASP A 94 -11.51 -16.44 11.84
N GLN A 95 -11.51 -17.50 12.65
CA GLN A 95 -10.28 -18.21 13.04
C GLN A 95 -9.69 -19.08 11.93
N LYS A 96 -10.51 -19.50 10.96
CA LYS A 96 -10.13 -20.45 9.91
C LYS A 96 -9.91 -19.75 8.56
N ASP A 97 -10.85 -18.90 8.17
CA ASP A 97 -10.90 -18.27 6.86
C ASP A 97 -10.41 -16.82 6.89
N GLY A 98 -10.32 -16.20 8.07
CA GLY A 98 -9.82 -14.84 8.30
C GLY A 98 -8.46 -14.80 9.01
N ILE A 99 -8.21 -13.73 9.77
CA ILE A 99 -6.99 -13.52 10.56
C ILE A 99 -7.21 -13.77 12.06
N GLY A 100 -8.34 -14.36 12.46
CA GLY A 100 -8.72 -14.51 13.87
C GLY A 100 -7.72 -15.29 14.72
N ALA A 101 -6.98 -16.22 14.09
CA ALA A 101 -5.94 -17.04 14.73
C ALA A 101 -4.51 -16.47 14.60
N TRP A 102 -4.32 -15.33 13.93
CA TRP A 102 -2.99 -14.75 13.77
C TRP A 102 -2.50 -14.15 15.09
N SER A 103 -1.19 -14.23 15.31
CA SER A 103 -0.53 -13.45 16.35
C SER A 103 -0.32 -11.99 15.91
N GLU A 104 0.03 -11.13 16.86
CA GLU A 104 0.44 -9.76 16.55
C GLU A 104 1.71 -9.73 15.66
N ASP A 105 2.66 -10.62 15.92
CA ASP A 105 3.87 -10.80 15.11
C ASP A 105 3.54 -11.19 13.66
N ASP A 106 2.58 -12.09 13.47
CA ASP A 106 2.11 -12.48 12.14
C ASP A 106 1.50 -11.29 11.41
N PHE A 107 0.66 -10.52 12.09
CA PHE A 107 0.05 -9.30 11.55
C PHE A 107 1.12 -8.26 11.19
N ALA A 108 2.11 -8.05 12.05
CA ALA A 108 3.21 -7.13 11.80
C ALA A 108 4.11 -7.58 10.64
N ASN A 109 4.39 -8.88 10.51
CA ASN A 109 5.12 -9.42 9.36
C ASN A 109 4.36 -9.25 8.05
N ALA A 110 3.03 -9.41 8.08
CA ALA A 110 2.21 -9.13 6.92
C ALA A 110 2.31 -7.65 6.52
N MET A 111 2.06 -6.73 7.47
CA MET A 111 2.03 -5.30 7.21
C MET A 111 3.39 -4.72 6.83
N LEU A 112 4.45 -5.01 7.59
CA LEU A 112 5.75 -4.36 7.44
C LEU A 112 6.70 -5.07 6.47
N LYS A 113 6.51 -6.39 6.27
CA LYS A 113 7.40 -7.22 5.43
C LYS A 113 6.68 -7.87 4.26
N GLY A 114 5.34 -7.83 4.21
CA GLY A 114 4.57 -8.54 3.19
C GLY A 114 4.80 -10.05 3.25
N VAL A 115 4.88 -10.63 4.45
CA VAL A 115 5.13 -12.06 4.66
C VAL A 115 3.98 -12.70 5.43
N SER A 116 3.48 -13.83 4.96
CA SER A 116 2.40 -14.58 5.61
C SER A 116 2.88 -15.33 6.88
N PRO A 117 1.94 -15.79 7.74
CA PRO A 117 2.27 -16.68 8.86
C PRO A 117 2.95 -17.98 8.41
N SER A 118 2.64 -18.47 7.21
CA SER A 118 3.29 -19.63 6.60
C SER A 118 4.65 -19.34 5.96
N GLY A 119 5.08 -18.07 5.95
CA GLY A 119 6.38 -17.68 5.42
C GLY A 119 6.38 -17.51 3.91
N GLU A 120 5.25 -17.15 3.30
CA GLU A 120 5.14 -16.84 1.88
C GLU A 120 5.18 -15.33 1.65
N HIS A 121 5.66 -14.88 0.49
CA HIS A 121 5.52 -13.48 0.10
C HIS A 121 4.08 -13.14 -0.32
N PHE A 122 3.57 -12.03 0.19
CA PHE A 122 2.42 -11.35 -0.39
C PHE A 122 2.81 -10.59 -1.65
N TYR A 123 1.88 -10.50 -2.60
CA TYR A 123 2.02 -9.63 -3.76
C TYR A 123 1.91 -8.16 -3.34
N PRO A 124 2.65 -7.23 -3.98
CA PRO A 124 2.67 -5.81 -3.63
C PRO A 124 1.34 -5.07 -3.91
N ALA A 125 0.33 -5.75 -4.47
CA ALA A 125 -1.05 -5.27 -4.47
C ALA A 125 -1.59 -5.09 -3.03
N PHE A 126 -1.06 -5.85 -2.07
CA PHE A 126 -1.13 -5.48 -0.66
C PHE A 126 -0.03 -4.45 -0.39
N PRO A 127 -0.33 -3.19 -0.03
CA PRO A 127 0.62 -2.08 -0.08
C PRO A 127 1.60 -2.06 1.12
N TYR A 128 2.15 -3.22 1.47
CA TYR A 128 3.15 -3.37 2.53
C TYR A 128 4.43 -2.55 2.28
N ALA A 129 4.73 -2.21 1.02
CA ALA A 129 5.84 -1.32 0.69
C ALA A 129 5.62 0.11 1.20
N SER A 130 4.36 0.52 1.37
CA SER A 130 3.98 1.75 2.04
C SER A 130 3.87 1.57 3.54
N TYR A 131 3.22 0.49 3.98
CA TYR A 131 3.09 0.19 5.41
C TYR A 131 4.42 -0.07 6.12
N ALA A 132 5.49 -0.44 5.41
CA ALA A 132 6.83 -0.55 5.98
C ALA A 132 7.34 0.74 6.67
N ARG A 133 6.75 1.91 6.35
CA ARG A 133 7.02 3.20 6.98
C ARG A 133 6.15 3.46 8.23
N MET A 134 5.24 2.56 8.57
CA MET A 134 4.41 2.67 9.77
C MET A 134 5.21 2.43 11.03
N LYS A 135 4.83 3.12 12.11
CA LYS A 135 5.42 2.90 13.42
C LYS A 135 4.98 1.54 13.95
N PRO A 136 5.87 0.74 14.59
CA PRO A 136 5.49 -0.52 15.22
C PRO A 136 4.30 -0.40 16.18
N ALA A 137 4.25 0.66 17.01
CA ALA A 137 3.13 0.91 17.92
C ALA A 137 1.77 1.10 17.20
N ASP A 138 1.77 1.72 16.02
CA ASP A 138 0.54 1.90 15.23
C ASP A 138 0.07 0.57 14.61
N ILE A 139 0.98 -0.38 14.38
CA ILE A 139 0.64 -1.75 13.97
C ILE A 139 -0.01 -2.51 15.12
N ALA A 140 0.51 -2.37 16.34
CA ALA A 140 -0.07 -2.95 17.55
C ALA A 140 -1.47 -2.39 17.83
N ASP A 141 -1.62 -1.06 17.76
CA ASP A 141 -2.91 -0.38 17.89
C ASP A 141 -3.90 -0.87 16.82
N LEU A 142 -3.48 -0.93 15.54
CA LEU A 142 -4.31 -1.45 14.45
C LEU A 142 -4.73 -2.90 14.72
N TYR A 143 -3.80 -3.76 15.13
CA TYR A 143 -4.09 -5.15 15.47
C TYR A 143 -5.15 -5.23 16.58
N ALA A 144 -5.00 -4.44 17.66
CA ALA A 144 -5.98 -4.36 18.74
C ALA A 144 -7.37 -3.94 18.23
N TYR A 145 -7.46 -2.97 17.33
CA TYR A 145 -8.75 -2.59 16.71
C TYR A 145 -9.31 -3.72 15.84
N MET A 146 -8.49 -4.37 15.03
CA MET A 146 -8.91 -5.49 14.18
C MET A 146 -9.54 -6.62 15.02
N LYS A 147 -9.00 -6.91 16.22
CA LYS A 147 -9.57 -7.90 17.15
C LYS A 147 -10.99 -7.58 17.62
N THR A 148 -11.44 -6.32 17.50
CA THR A 148 -12.81 -5.90 17.88
C THR A 148 -13.84 -6.10 16.77
N LEU A 149 -13.39 -6.39 15.55
CA LEU A 149 -14.25 -6.48 14.37
C LEU A 149 -14.95 -7.85 14.26
N PRO A 150 -16.06 -7.94 13.50
CA PRO A 150 -16.79 -9.19 13.32
C PRO A 150 -15.94 -10.33 12.75
N ALA A 151 -16.31 -11.55 13.10
CA ALA A 151 -15.85 -12.77 12.45
C ALA A 151 -16.83 -13.17 11.34
N VAL A 152 -16.32 -13.38 10.12
CA VAL A 152 -17.13 -13.81 8.97
C VAL A 152 -16.47 -15.01 8.33
N ALA A 153 -17.15 -16.15 8.37
CA ALA A 153 -16.69 -17.37 7.72
C ALA A 153 -16.73 -17.27 6.18
N GLY A 154 -15.89 -18.07 5.53
CA GLY A 154 -15.82 -18.15 4.07
C GLY A 154 -14.54 -17.56 3.51
N LYS A 155 -13.84 -18.36 2.70
CA LYS A 155 -12.62 -17.94 2.03
C LYS A 155 -12.93 -17.15 0.76
N ALA A 156 -12.34 -15.96 0.63
CA ALA A 156 -12.37 -15.22 -0.63
C ALA A 156 -11.66 -16.00 -1.76
N PRO A 157 -12.06 -15.83 -3.04
CA PRO A 157 -11.37 -16.45 -4.16
C PRO A 157 -9.88 -16.11 -4.20
N GLY A 158 -9.06 -17.04 -4.68
CA GLY A 158 -7.64 -16.78 -4.92
C GLY A 158 -7.42 -15.83 -6.11
N HIS A 159 -6.21 -15.30 -6.22
CA HIS A 159 -5.82 -14.49 -7.37
C HIS A 159 -5.82 -15.31 -8.68
N LYS A 160 -6.04 -14.62 -9.80
CA LYS A 160 -5.97 -15.19 -11.16
C LYS A 160 -4.79 -14.54 -11.88
N LEU A 161 -3.59 -15.04 -11.64
CA LEU A 161 -2.34 -14.53 -12.21
C LEU A 161 -1.75 -15.52 -13.21
N SER A 162 -1.30 -15.02 -14.35
CA SER A 162 -0.62 -15.83 -15.36
C SER A 162 0.86 -15.98 -15.05
N PHE A 163 1.49 -17.02 -15.58
CA PHE A 163 2.95 -17.13 -15.58
C PHE A 163 3.58 -15.90 -16.27
N PRO A 164 4.68 -15.34 -15.75
CA PRO A 164 5.47 -15.79 -14.59
C PRO A 164 5.01 -15.22 -13.23
N PHE A 165 3.97 -14.38 -13.21
CA PHE A 165 3.53 -13.63 -12.02
C PHE A 165 2.89 -14.50 -10.92
N ASN A 166 2.58 -15.76 -11.22
CA ASN A 166 2.14 -16.74 -10.21
C ASN A 166 3.29 -17.28 -9.34
N ILE A 167 4.56 -17.02 -9.69
CA ILE A 167 5.74 -17.46 -8.93
C ILE A 167 6.17 -16.37 -7.95
N ARG A 168 5.83 -16.55 -6.68
CA ARG A 168 6.06 -15.55 -5.61
C ARG A 168 7.54 -15.29 -5.28
N ARG A 169 8.48 -16.14 -5.71
CA ARG A 169 9.92 -15.93 -5.43
C ARG A 169 10.47 -14.67 -6.09
N GLY A 170 9.96 -14.26 -7.25
CA GLY A 170 10.35 -12.98 -7.85
C GLY A 170 10.06 -11.77 -6.95
N ILE A 171 9.07 -11.88 -6.05
CA ILE A 171 8.73 -10.83 -5.09
C ILE A 171 9.83 -10.61 -4.05
N GLY A 172 10.59 -11.64 -3.69
CA GLY A 172 11.73 -11.47 -2.76
C GLY A 172 12.77 -10.51 -3.34
N LEU A 173 13.11 -10.69 -4.62
CA LEU A 173 14.02 -9.79 -5.33
C LEU A 173 13.41 -8.40 -5.54
N TRP A 174 12.11 -8.32 -5.84
CA TRP A 174 11.38 -7.05 -5.92
C TRP A 174 11.48 -6.26 -4.61
N LYS A 175 11.32 -6.93 -3.46
CA LYS A 175 11.42 -6.30 -2.14
C LYS A 175 12.80 -5.70 -1.88
N LEU A 176 13.88 -6.32 -2.34
CA LEU A 176 15.23 -5.75 -2.20
C LEU A 176 15.37 -4.37 -2.87
N LEU A 177 14.57 -4.10 -3.91
CA LEU A 177 14.61 -2.84 -4.64
C LEU A 177 13.61 -1.81 -4.09
N PHE A 178 12.43 -2.25 -3.67
CA PHE A 178 11.30 -1.36 -3.41
C PHE A 178 10.82 -1.30 -1.96
N LEU A 179 11.13 -2.30 -1.12
CA LEU A 179 10.72 -2.31 0.28
C LEU A 179 11.70 -1.47 1.12
N SER A 180 11.21 -0.36 1.68
CA SER A 180 12.02 0.49 2.56
C SER A 180 11.17 1.08 3.68
N PRO A 181 11.66 1.06 4.93
CA PRO A 181 11.00 1.72 6.06
C PRO A 181 11.28 3.22 6.12
N ASN A 182 12.18 3.74 5.27
CA ASN A 182 12.53 5.15 5.28
C ASN A 182 11.48 5.99 4.55
N PRO A 183 11.23 7.23 5.00
CA PRO A 183 10.41 8.19 4.26
C PRO A 183 10.90 8.34 2.81
N VAL A 184 9.95 8.57 1.90
CA VAL A 184 10.25 8.86 0.49
C VAL A 184 10.81 10.26 0.35
N ILE A 185 10.19 11.25 0.99
CA ILE A 185 10.63 12.64 0.97
C ILE A 185 11.40 12.94 2.26
N ALA A 186 12.68 13.27 2.10
CA ALA A 186 13.46 13.90 3.15
C ALA A 186 12.98 15.35 3.34
N LEU A 187 12.65 15.71 4.58
CA LEU A 187 12.22 17.05 4.95
C LEU A 187 13.33 17.72 5.77
N PRO A 188 13.57 19.03 5.62
CA PRO A 188 14.60 19.74 6.39
C PRO A 188 14.38 19.68 7.89
N ASP A 189 15.46 19.83 8.66
CA ASP A 189 15.37 20.01 10.11
C ASP A 189 14.52 21.25 10.44
N GLY A 190 13.75 21.18 11.53
CA GLY A 190 12.83 22.24 11.93
C GLY A 190 11.52 22.29 11.12
N THR A 191 11.27 21.33 10.22
CA THR A 191 9.96 21.18 9.58
C THR A 191 8.85 21.05 10.64
N PRO A 192 7.73 21.80 10.54
CA PRO A 192 6.66 21.75 11.54
C PRO A 192 6.08 20.34 11.73
N ASP A 193 5.75 19.99 12.98
CA ASP A 193 5.21 18.67 13.34
C ASP A 193 3.97 18.28 12.52
N LYS A 194 3.11 19.26 12.19
CA LYS A 194 1.95 19.07 11.32
C LYS A 194 2.33 18.49 9.96
N VAL A 195 3.42 18.97 9.36
CA VAL A 195 3.93 18.48 8.06
C VAL A 195 4.56 17.10 8.22
N LEU A 196 5.27 16.84 9.32
CA LEU A 196 5.84 15.52 9.62
C LEU A 196 4.74 14.46 9.81
N ALA A 197 3.65 14.81 10.50
CA ALA A 197 2.47 13.97 10.66
C ALA A 197 1.78 13.71 9.32
N GLY A 198 1.67 14.74 8.47
CA GLY A 198 1.16 14.62 7.11
C GLY A 198 1.99 13.67 6.25
N ARG A 199 3.32 13.81 6.29
CA ARG A 199 4.24 12.89 5.60
C ARG A 199 4.01 11.46 6.04
N TYR A 200 3.92 11.23 7.36
CA TYR A 200 3.64 9.92 7.90
C TYR A 200 2.36 9.33 7.31
N LEU A 201 1.24 10.05 7.41
CA LEU A 201 -0.06 9.60 6.92
C LEU A 201 -0.06 9.35 5.40
N VAL A 202 0.52 10.24 4.61
CA VAL A 202 0.49 10.14 3.14
C VAL A 202 1.42 9.04 2.61
N GLU A 203 2.63 8.95 3.14
CA GLU A 203 3.62 7.98 2.65
C GLU A 203 3.45 6.59 3.25
N GLY A 204 2.93 6.50 4.48
CA GLY A 204 2.79 5.25 5.25
C GLY A 204 1.37 4.65 5.14
N PRO A 205 0.54 4.76 6.19
CA PRO A 205 -0.77 4.11 6.24
C PRO A 205 -1.70 4.57 5.11
N GLY A 206 -1.75 5.87 4.80
CA GLY A 206 -2.59 6.40 3.72
C GLY A 206 -2.11 6.08 2.31
N HIS A 207 -0.92 5.48 2.16
CA HIS A 207 -0.38 4.86 0.95
C HIS A 207 -0.65 5.62 -0.37
N CYS A 208 -0.72 6.96 -0.33
CA CYS A 208 -1.24 7.74 -1.45
C CYS A 208 -0.38 7.59 -2.71
N GLY A 209 0.92 7.34 -2.49
CA GLY A 209 1.88 7.07 -3.55
C GLY A 209 1.61 5.83 -4.38
N GLU A 210 0.81 4.87 -3.89
CA GLU A 210 0.50 3.66 -4.66
C GLU A 210 -0.39 3.95 -5.87
N CYS A 211 -1.20 5.01 -5.81
CA CYS A 211 -2.06 5.44 -6.91
C CYS A 211 -1.53 6.71 -7.59
N HIS A 212 -1.01 7.66 -6.80
CA HIS A 212 -0.62 8.98 -7.30
C HIS A 212 0.83 9.06 -7.80
N THR A 213 1.57 7.94 -7.92
CA THR A 213 2.96 7.95 -8.43
C THR A 213 3.07 7.02 -9.64
N PRO A 214 3.79 7.43 -10.71
CA PRO A 214 4.06 6.54 -11.83
C PRO A 214 4.81 5.29 -11.39
N ARG A 215 4.61 4.17 -12.10
CA ARG A 215 5.33 2.92 -11.85
C ARG A 215 6.33 2.62 -12.95
N ASP A 216 7.40 1.91 -12.59
CA ASP A 216 8.37 1.37 -13.54
C ASP A 216 7.88 0.03 -14.13
N PHE A 217 8.70 -0.56 -15.00
CA PHE A 217 8.38 -1.83 -15.67
C PHE A 217 8.26 -3.02 -14.70
N ALA A 218 8.86 -2.93 -13.50
CA ALA A 218 8.77 -3.94 -12.45
C ALA A 218 7.57 -3.70 -11.52
N GLY A 219 6.74 -2.69 -11.79
CA GLY A 219 5.58 -2.32 -10.99
C GLY A 219 5.92 -1.55 -9.71
N GLY A 220 7.19 -1.19 -9.50
CA GLY A 220 7.61 -0.35 -8.38
C GLY A 220 7.28 1.12 -8.61
N VAL A 221 7.02 1.88 -7.55
CA VAL A 221 6.78 3.33 -7.64
C VAL A 221 8.08 4.08 -7.98
N LYS A 222 8.01 5.01 -8.94
CA LYS A 222 9.13 5.88 -9.30
C LYS A 222 9.24 7.03 -8.31
N LYS A 223 10.03 6.85 -7.25
CA LYS A 223 10.20 7.84 -6.16
C LYS A 223 10.67 9.22 -6.64
N ALA A 224 11.37 9.31 -7.77
CA ALA A 224 11.77 10.59 -8.38
C ALA A 224 10.59 11.40 -8.97
N GLU A 225 9.45 10.75 -9.17
CA GLU A 225 8.19 11.34 -9.66
C GLU A 225 7.09 11.20 -8.58
N TRP A 226 7.49 11.25 -7.30
CA TRP A 226 6.60 11.00 -6.16
C TRP A 226 5.35 11.89 -6.22
N LEU A 227 4.17 11.26 -6.19
CA LEU A 227 2.86 11.92 -6.19
C LEU A 227 2.54 12.76 -7.44
N ALA A 228 3.33 12.60 -8.52
CA ALA A 228 3.17 13.32 -9.79
C ALA A 228 1.98 12.84 -10.66
N GLY A 229 1.09 11.99 -10.13
CA GLY A 229 -0.01 11.36 -10.85
C GLY A 229 0.43 10.14 -11.65
N ALA A 230 -0.52 9.33 -12.11
CA ALA A 230 -0.23 8.11 -12.86
C ALA A 230 -1.38 7.74 -13.80
N VAL A 231 -1.11 6.85 -14.76
CA VAL A 231 -2.19 6.12 -15.44
C VAL A 231 -2.82 5.17 -14.42
N ALA A 232 -4.16 5.13 -14.36
CA ALA A 232 -4.87 4.26 -13.43
C ALA A 232 -4.49 2.78 -13.66
N ALA A 233 -4.29 2.03 -12.58
CA ALA A 233 -3.85 0.64 -12.65
C ALA A 233 -4.89 -0.27 -13.33
N GLU A 234 -6.17 0.11 -13.25
CA GLU A 234 -7.30 -0.53 -13.91
C GLU A 234 -7.34 -0.27 -15.43
N GLY A 235 -6.43 0.57 -15.95
CA GLY A 235 -6.22 0.81 -17.37
C GLY A 235 -7.14 1.87 -18.00
N SER A 236 -8.12 2.41 -17.25
CA SER A 236 -8.98 3.50 -17.71
C SER A 236 -8.80 4.75 -16.83
N GLY A 237 -8.36 5.84 -17.45
CA GLY A 237 -8.23 7.14 -16.81
C GLY A 237 -6.86 7.44 -16.20
N VAL A 238 -6.81 8.56 -15.48
CA VAL A 238 -5.60 9.13 -14.91
C VAL A 238 -5.87 9.42 -13.43
N VAL A 239 -4.95 8.98 -12.58
CA VAL A 239 -4.88 9.40 -11.18
C VAL A 239 -4.13 10.74 -11.15
N PRO A 240 -4.72 11.81 -10.59
CA PRO A 240 -4.19 13.16 -10.74
C PRO A 240 -2.85 13.36 -10.01
N ASN A 241 -2.08 14.34 -10.48
CA ASN A 241 -0.90 14.85 -9.80
C ASN A 241 -1.34 15.65 -8.57
N ILE A 242 -0.90 15.23 -7.39
CA ILE A 242 -1.25 15.86 -6.11
C ILE A 242 -0.06 16.57 -5.46
N THR A 243 0.99 16.86 -6.24
CA THR A 243 2.03 17.83 -5.86
C THR A 243 1.60 19.26 -6.22
N PRO A 244 2.26 20.30 -5.68
CA PRO A 244 1.98 21.69 -6.08
C PRO A 244 2.19 22.00 -7.57
N GLY A 245 2.84 21.11 -8.32
CA GLY A 245 2.99 21.21 -9.79
C GLY A 245 1.80 20.68 -10.59
N GLY A 246 0.88 19.94 -9.96
CA GLY A 246 -0.28 19.33 -10.60
C GLY A 246 -1.44 20.30 -10.79
N ASN A 247 -2.13 20.22 -11.93
CA ASN A 247 -3.25 21.12 -12.26
C ASN A 247 -4.41 21.08 -11.26
N SER A 248 -4.63 19.94 -10.60
CA SER A 248 -5.76 19.75 -9.69
C SER A 248 -5.57 20.47 -8.34
N ILE A 249 -4.42 20.27 -7.70
CA ILE A 249 -4.19 20.77 -6.32
C ILE A 249 -3.44 22.11 -6.28
N LYS A 250 -2.89 22.57 -7.41
CA LYS A 250 -2.09 23.80 -7.48
C LYS A 250 -2.88 25.03 -7.00
N SER A 251 -4.15 25.15 -7.41
CA SER A 251 -5.02 26.27 -7.03
C SER A 251 -5.67 26.11 -5.65
N TRP A 252 -5.64 24.90 -5.06
CA TRP A 252 -6.30 24.61 -3.80
C TRP A 252 -5.47 25.07 -2.61
N SER A 253 -6.14 25.66 -1.62
CA SER A 253 -5.61 25.92 -0.29
C SER A 253 -5.48 24.63 0.53
N GLU A 254 -4.79 24.67 1.67
CA GLU A 254 -4.78 23.53 2.61
C GLU A 254 -6.20 23.18 3.08
N SER A 255 -7.04 24.19 3.35
CA SER A 255 -8.44 23.99 3.75
C SER A 255 -9.26 23.34 2.65
N ASP A 256 -9.04 23.69 1.38
CA ASP A 256 -9.73 23.05 0.25
C ASP A 256 -9.42 21.56 0.17
N ILE A 257 -8.14 21.20 0.36
CA ILE A 257 -7.71 19.80 0.38
C ILE A 257 -8.36 19.07 1.57
N ALA A 258 -8.32 19.65 2.77
CA ALA A 258 -8.92 19.04 3.95
C ALA A 258 -10.44 18.85 3.79
N ASN A 259 -11.14 19.85 3.25
CA ASN A 259 -12.57 19.80 2.95
C ASN A 259 -12.89 18.74 1.91
N TYR A 260 -12.07 18.60 0.86
CA TYR A 260 -12.23 17.54 -0.13
C TYR A 260 -12.07 16.15 0.49
N LEU A 261 -11.08 15.95 1.36
CA LEU A 261 -10.89 14.67 2.06
C LEU A 261 -12.04 14.37 3.03
N GLU A 262 -12.70 15.39 3.57
CA GLU A 262 -13.83 15.25 4.48
C GLU A 262 -15.16 14.97 3.75
N THR A 263 -15.41 15.71 2.68
CA THR A 263 -16.74 15.78 2.04
C THR A 263 -16.80 15.09 0.68
N GLY A 264 -15.66 14.95 0.01
CA GLY A 264 -15.57 14.50 -1.37
C GLY A 264 -15.91 15.57 -2.41
N PHE A 265 -16.15 16.82 -2.02
CA PHE A 265 -16.38 17.91 -2.96
C PHE A 265 -15.12 18.72 -3.22
N THR A 266 -14.90 19.05 -4.48
CA THR A 266 -13.88 20.00 -4.91
C THR A 266 -14.33 21.44 -4.60
N PRO A 267 -13.41 22.43 -4.58
CA PRO A 267 -13.76 23.84 -4.38
C PRO A 267 -14.73 24.39 -5.44
N ASP A 268 -14.73 23.80 -6.64
CA ASP A 268 -15.63 24.15 -7.74
C ASP A 268 -16.94 23.35 -7.72
N PHE A 269 -17.27 22.70 -6.58
CA PHE A 269 -18.47 21.89 -6.33
C PHE A 269 -18.64 20.63 -7.19
N ASP A 270 -17.60 20.20 -7.92
CA ASP A 270 -17.54 18.85 -8.48
C ASP A 270 -17.29 17.80 -7.38
N SER A 271 -17.58 16.53 -7.65
CA SER A 271 -17.49 15.43 -6.68
C SER A 271 -16.39 14.42 -7.00
N VAL A 272 -15.84 13.79 -5.95
CA VAL A 272 -14.88 12.69 -6.08
C VAL A 272 -15.47 11.53 -6.86
N GLY A 273 -14.69 11.00 -7.81
CA GLY A 273 -15.07 9.87 -8.66
C GLY A 273 -14.12 8.69 -8.58
N GLY A 274 -14.54 7.56 -9.15
CA GLY A 274 -13.72 6.35 -9.29
C GLY A 274 -13.30 5.74 -7.95
N ALA A 275 -12.11 5.12 -7.92
CA ALA A 275 -11.58 4.45 -6.73
C ALA A 275 -11.30 5.42 -5.55
N MET A 276 -11.16 6.72 -5.82
CA MET A 276 -10.92 7.73 -4.79
C MET A 276 -12.14 7.94 -3.87
N VAL A 277 -13.34 7.52 -4.28
CA VAL A 277 -14.56 7.60 -3.46
C VAL A 277 -14.41 6.77 -2.17
N ASP A 278 -13.89 5.55 -2.27
CA ASP A 278 -13.68 4.71 -1.09
C ASP A 278 -12.55 5.27 -0.22
N VAL A 279 -11.48 5.80 -0.81
CA VAL A 279 -10.40 6.47 -0.07
C VAL A 279 -10.96 7.65 0.72
N GLN A 280 -11.70 8.55 0.07
CA GLN A 280 -12.32 9.70 0.70
C GLN A 280 -13.24 9.29 1.85
N ARG A 281 -14.07 8.25 1.68
CA ARG A 281 -14.95 7.78 2.77
C ARG A 281 -14.16 7.40 4.02
N ASN A 282 -12.99 6.81 3.86
CA ASN A 282 -12.13 6.51 5.01
C ASN A 282 -11.47 7.78 5.57
N MET A 283 -11.02 8.71 4.72
CA MET A 283 -10.42 9.98 5.15
C MET A 283 -11.40 10.88 5.92
N ALA A 284 -12.69 10.82 5.59
CA ALA A 284 -13.76 11.49 6.33
C ALA A 284 -13.88 11.01 7.79
N LEU A 285 -13.41 9.80 8.10
CA LEU A 285 -13.43 9.21 9.43
C LEU A 285 -12.16 9.49 10.25
N LEU A 286 -11.17 10.17 9.65
CA LEU A 286 -10.01 10.68 10.38
C LEU A 286 -10.39 11.95 11.16
N THR A 287 -9.47 12.43 12.00
CA THR A 287 -9.66 13.72 12.68
C THR A 287 -9.46 14.88 11.71
N ALA A 288 -9.98 16.07 12.05
CA ALA A 288 -9.72 17.27 11.27
C ALA A 288 -8.21 17.59 11.22
N ASP A 289 -7.49 17.35 12.32
CA ASP A 289 -6.04 17.55 12.40
C ASP A 289 -5.27 16.62 11.45
N ASP A 290 -5.72 15.36 11.30
CA ASP A 290 -5.13 14.42 10.34
C ASP A 290 -5.30 14.90 8.90
N ARG A 291 -6.51 15.33 8.53
CA ARG A 291 -6.80 15.87 7.19
C ARG A 291 -5.99 17.14 6.94
N ALA A 292 -5.89 18.02 7.94
CA ALA A 292 -5.09 19.23 7.86
C ALA A 292 -3.58 18.91 7.74
N ALA A 293 -3.08 17.90 8.43
CA ALA A 293 -1.70 17.44 8.33
C ALA A 293 -1.39 16.88 6.93
N ILE A 294 -2.27 16.03 6.39
CA ILE A 294 -2.19 15.55 5.00
C ILE A 294 -2.10 16.73 4.04
N ALA A 295 -3.01 17.72 4.15
CA ALA A 295 -3.02 18.90 3.31
C ALA A 295 -1.71 19.71 3.40
N ALA A 296 -1.21 19.94 4.61
CA ALA A 296 0.04 20.66 4.86
C ALA A 296 1.24 19.96 4.19
N TYR A 297 1.33 18.63 4.31
CA TYR A 297 2.39 17.87 3.64
C TYR A 297 2.28 17.93 2.12
N LEU A 298 1.08 17.77 1.55
CA LEU A 298 0.89 17.85 0.09
C LEU A 298 1.28 19.23 -0.46
N LYS A 299 1.06 20.32 0.27
CA LYS A 299 1.51 21.66 -0.11
C LYS A 299 3.02 21.88 0.09
N ALA A 300 3.66 21.13 1.00
CA ALA A 300 5.10 21.21 1.26
C ALA A 300 5.95 20.36 0.28
N LEU A 301 5.32 19.52 -0.54
CA LEU A 301 6.03 18.69 -1.52
C LEU A 301 6.75 19.53 -2.59
N PRO A 302 7.90 19.05 -3.11
CA PRO A 302 8.45 19.56 -4.35
C PRO A 302 7.41 19.48 -5.47
N ALA A 303 7.29 20.55 -6.26
CA ALA A 303 6.42 20.54 -7.42
C ALA A 303 6.99 19.62 -8.52
N HIS A 304 6.18 18.67 -8.99
CA HIS A 304 6.53 17.83 -10.13
C HIS A 304 5.59 18.13 -11.32
N PRO A 305 6.10 18.08 -12.57
CA PRO A 305 5.23 18.00 -13.73
C PRO A 305 4.43 16.69 -13.71
N ASN A 306 3.36 16.59 -14.50
CA ASN A 306 2.57 15.36 -14.58
C ASN A 306 3.45 14.17 -15.01
N GLY A 307 3.42 13.08 -14.22
CA GLY A 307 4.11 11.81 -14.49
C GLY A 307 3.38 10.92 -15.51
N TYR A 308 2.39 11.46 -16.22
CA TYR A 308 1.60 10.79 -17.25
C TYR A 308 1.55 11.66 -18.52
N PRO A 309 1.39 11.06 -19.71
CA PRO A 309 1.35 11.81 -20.96
C PRO A 309 0.17 12.78 -21.00
N ALA A 310 0.34 13.94 -21.65
CA ALA A 310 -0.74 14.90 -21.83
C ALA A 310 -1.97 14.23 -22.45
N ARG A 311 -3.16 14.51 -21.90
CA ARG A 311 -4.43 14.00 -22.44
C ARG A 311 -4.53 14.48 -23.89
N LYS A 312 -4.57 13.55 -24.86
CA LYS A 312 -4.84 13.91 -26.25
C LYS A 312 -6.19 14.64 -26.30
N PRO A 313 -6.34 15.75 -27.07
CA PRO A 313 -7.62 16.40 -27.25
C PRO A 313 -8.64 15.34 -27.70
N SER A 314 -9.81 15.29 -27.05
CA SER A 314 -10.92 14.50 -27.58
C SER A 314 -11.22 15.01 -28.98
N LYS A 315 -11.14 14.14 -29.98
CA LYS A 315 -11.68 14.43 -31.30
C LYS A 315 -13.19 14.48 -31.25
#